data_AF-A0AAC9HHY2-F1
#
_entry.id   AF-A0AAC9HHY2-F1
#
_cell.length_a   1.000
_cell.length_b   1.000
_cell.length_c   1.000
_cell.angle_alpha   90.00
_cell.angle_beta   90.00
_cell.angle_gamma   90.00
#
_symmetry.space_group_name_H-M   'P 1'
#
loop_
_entity.id
_entity.type
_entity.pdbx_description
1 polymer ?
#
loop_
_entity_poly.entity_id
_entity_poly.type
_entity_poly.pdbx_seq_one_letter_code
_entity_poly.pdbx_strand_id
1 'polypeptide(L)' 'MRRHELLVIDRFEEDMAVIEYGQRTFNLPRSLLPRAAKEGDVIKLAVVLDPEATARRKKEVRSLADEVFEKE' A
#
# COMPACT_ATOMS: atom_id res chain seq x y z
N MET A 1 18.06 -4.49 -18.85
CA MET A 1 16.85 -4.13 -18.07
C MET A 1 16.29 -2.85 -18.63
N ARG A 2 15.02 -2.82 -19.06
CA ARG A 2 14.40 -1.57 -19.55
C ARG A 2 14.10 -0.72 -18.31
N ARG A 3 14.45 0.57 -18.34
CA ARG A 3 14.22 1.55 -17.26
C ARG A 3 12.74 1.67 -16.80
N HIS A 4 11.81 1.04 -17.51
CA HIS A 4 10.36 1.17 -17.34
C HIS A 4 9.75 0.22 -16.29
N GLU A 5 10.56 -0.59 -15.61
CA GLU A 5 10.09 -1.55 -14.59
C GLU A 5 10.65 -1.25 -13.19
N LEU A 6 11.42 -0.17 -13.05
CA LEU A 6 11.99 0.26 -11.78
C LEU A 6 10.99 1.18 -11.08
N LEU A 7 10.86 0.98 -9.77
CA LEU A 7 10.15 1.88 -8.88
C LEU A 7 11.20 2.75 -8.21
N VAL A 8 11.19 4.05 -8.50
CA VAL A 8 12.19 4.99 -7.98
C VAL A 8 11.50 5.99 -7.07
N ILE A 9 12.07 6.25 -5.90
CA ILE A 9 11.61 7.35 -5.05
C ILE A 9 12.02 8.66 -5.74
N ASP A 10 11.07 9.40 -6.32
CA ASP A 10 11.33 10.68 -6.97
C ASP A 10 11.60 11.77 -5.92
N ARG A 11 10.67 11.94 -4.98
CA ARG A 11 10.79 12.90 -3.88
C ARG A 11 9.94 12.54 -2.65
N PHE A 12 10.24 13.18 -1.53
CA PHE A 12 9.35 13.17 -0.36
C PHE A 12 8.56 14.48 -0.24
N GLU A 13 7.26 14.36 0.00
CA GLU A 13 6.33 15.47 0.23
C GLU A 13 5.63 15.22 1.57
N GLU A 14 5.96 16.00 2.60
CA GLU A 14 5.41 15.84 3.96
C GLU A 14 5.53 14.38 4.49
N ASP A 15 4.40 13.70 4.68
CA ASP A 15 4.28 12.32 5.12
C ASP A 15 4.16 11.30 3.98
N MET A 16 4.29 11.76 2.73
CA MET A 16 4.18 10.96 1.51
C MET A 16 5.51 10.90 0.74
N ALA A 17 5.64 9.85 -0.07
CA ALA A 17 6.73 9.65 -1.02
C ALA A 17 6.14 9.48 -2.41
N VAL A 18 6.66 10.24 -3.37
CA VAL A 18 6.29 10.15 -4.79
C VAL A 18 7.18 9.09 -5.43
N ILE A 19 6.58 8.05 -6.00
CA ILE A 19 7.29 6.95 -6.66
C ILE A 19 7.07 7.05 -8.17
N GLU A 20 8.16 7.08 -8.94
CA GLU A 20 8.15 6.97 -10.40
C GLU A 20 8.13 5.50 -10.82
N TYR A 21 7.23 5.17 -11.75
CA TYR A 21 7.13 3.86 -12.38
C TYR A 21 6.79 4.02 -13.87
N GLY A 22 7.82 3.88 -14.72
CA GLY A 22 7.68 4.09 -16.15
C GLY A 22 7.32 5.54 -16.47
N GLN A 23 6.13 5.78 -17.03
CA GLN A 23 5.61 7.14 -17.32
C GLN A 23 4.56 7.60 -16.30
N ARG A 24 4.43 6.88 -15.18
CA ARG A 24 3.43 7.15 -14.15
C ARG A 24 4.12 7.45 -12.83
N THR A 25 3.43 8.19 -11.99
CA THR A 25 3.81 8.38 -10.59
C THR A 25 2.66 7.98 -9.70
N PHE A 26 2.98 7.57 -8.47
CA PHE A 26 1.99 7.34 -7.43
C PHE A 26 2.58 7.64 -6.06
N ASN A 27 1.71 7.92 -5.09
CA ASN A 27 2.12 8.30 -3.75
C ASN A 27 2.00 7.12 -2.80
N LEU A 28 3.03 6.92 -1.97
CA LEU A 28 3.01 5.99 -0.84
C LEU A 28 3.24 6.77 0.46
N PRO A 29 2.54 6.45 1.56
CA PRO A 29 2.91 6.97 2.86
C PRO A 29 4.38 6.64 3.17
N ARG A 30 5.12 7.64 3.62
CA ARG A 30 6.54 7.52 3.98
C ARG A 30 6.77 6.44 5.05
N SER A 31 5.77 6.20 5.90
CA SER A 31 5.77 5.15 6.92
C SER A 31 5.84 3.73 6.36
N LEU A 32 5.44 3.51 5.09
CA LEU A 32 5.54 2.22 4.42
C LEU A 32 6.93 1.97 3.82
N LEU A 33 7.79 2.99 3.76
CA LEU A 33 9.14 2.87 3.22
C LEU A 33 10.16 2.59 4.34
N PRO A 34 11.29 1.92 4.01
CA PRO A 34 12.39 1.78 4.95
C PRO A 34 12.89 3.15 5.42
N ARG A 35 13.21 3.29 6.71
CA ARG A 35 13.71 4.56 7.27
C ARG A 35 14.98 5.09 6.59
N ALA A 36 15.77 4.20 6.00
CA ALA A 36 16.99 4.54 5.29
C ALA A 36 16.77 5.00 3.84
N ALA A 37 15.54 4.90 3.33
CA ALA A 37 15.22 5.23 1.94
C ALA A 37 15.35 6.73 1.67
N LYS A 38 15.90 7.07 0.50
CA LYS A 38 16.17 8.42 0.04
C LYS A 38 15.64 8.65 -1.37
N GLU A 39 15.55 9.91 -1.77
CA GLU A 39 15.24 10.30 -3.14
C GLU A 39 16.31 9.72 -4.08
N GLY A 40 15.87 9.15 -5.20
CA GLY A 40 16.66 8.40 -6.15
C GLY A 40 16.83 6.90 -5.84
N ASP A 41 16.42 6.42 -4.67
CA ASP A 41 16.52 4.98 -4.35
C ASP A 41 15.51 4.16 -5.17
N VAL A 42 15.96 2.98 -5.59
CA VAL A 42 15.12 2.00 -6.29
C VAL A 42 14.52 1.02 -5.28
N ILE A 43 13.20 0.90 -5.27
CA ILE A 43 12.46 0.00 -4.39
C ILE A 43 11.88 -1.20 -5.14
N LYS A 44 11.60 -2.28 -4.42
CA LYS A 44 10.81 -3.41 -4.93
C LYS A 44 9.49 -3.46 -4.19
N LEU A 45 8.38 -3.45 -4.92
CA LEU A 45 7.03 -3.57 -4.37
C LEU A 45 6.36 -4.83 -4.92
N ALA A 46 5.80 -5.65 -4.03
CA ALA A 46 5.03 -6.84 -4.40
C ALA A 46 3.57 -6.65 -3.97
N VAL A 47 2.65 -6.76 -4.93
CA VAL A 47 1.20 -6.69 -4.67
C VAL A 47 0.64 -8.09 -4.84
N VAL A 48 0.16 -8.67 -3.73
CA VAL A 48 -0.35 -10.04 -3.68
C VAL A 48 -1.72 -10.03 -3.01
N LEU A 49 -2.66 -10.80 -3.55
CA LEU A 49 -3.95 -11.00 -2.91
C LEU A 49 -3.78 -11.87 -1.67
N ASP A 50 -4.41 -11.48 -0.57
CA ASP A 50 -4.55 -12.28 0.65
C ASP A 50 -6.03 -12.67 0.83
N PRO A 51 -6.46 -13.83 0.28
CA PRO A 51 -7.83 -14.28 0.39
C PRO A 51 -8.25 -14.57 1.83
N GLU A 52 -7.34 -14.99 2.69
CA GLU A 52 -7.62 -15.35 4.08
C GLU A 52 -7.91 -14.11 4.92
N ALA A 53 -7.05 -13.09 4.85
CA ALA A 53 -7.29 -11.81 5.51
C ALA A 53 -8.55 -11.13 4.96
N THR A 54 -8.79 -11.23 3.65
CA THR A 54 -10.02 -10.72 3.02
C THR A 54 -11.26 -11.43 3.55
N ALA A 55 -11.22 -12.76 3.69
CA ALA A 55 -12.33 -13.55 4.23
C ALA A 55 -12.57 -13.25 5.72
N ARG A 56 -11.51 -13.11 6.51
CA ARG A 56 -11.59 -12.73 7.94
C ARG A 56 -12.25 -11.36 8.10
N ARG A 57 -11.82 -10.35 7.35
CA ARG A 57 -12.41 -9.01 7.38
C ARG A 57 -13.90 -9.01 7.01
N LYS A 58 -14.30 -9.83 6.03
CA LYS A 58 -15.73 -10.00 5.68
C LYS A 58 -16.54 -10.61 6.81
N LYS A 59 -15.97 -11.58 7.54
CA LYS A 59 -16.63 -12.20 8.70
C LYS A 59 -16.79 -11.22 9.86
N GLU A 60 -15.74 -10.46 10.19
CA GLU A 60 -15.77 -9.44 11.26
C GLU A 60 -16.82 -8.36 11.01
N VAL A 61 -16.92 -7.87 9.77
CA VAL A 61 -17.96 -6.90 9.39
C VAL A 61 -19.35 -7.50 9.53
N ARG A 62 -19.52 -8.77 9.16
CA ARG A 62 -20.81 -9.46 9.30
C ARG A 62 -21.18 -9.69 10.76
N SER A 63 -20.25 -10.11 11.61
CA SER A 63 -20.52 -10.32 13.03
C SER A 63 -20.90 -9.03 13.75
N LEU A 64 -20.25 -7.90 13.41
CA LEU A 64 -20.62 -6.59 13.95
C LEU A 64 -22.02 -6.15 13.50
N ALA A 65 -22.43 -6.49 12.27
CA ALA A 65 -23.79 -6.23 11.82
C ALA A 65 -24.80 -7.10 12.60
N ASP A 66 -24.54 -8.40 12.71
CA ASP A 66 -25.43 -9.36 13.38
C ASP A 66 -25.63 -8.99 14.88
N GLU A 67 -24.60 -8.54 15.59
CA GLU A 67 -24.68 -8.07 16.99
C GLU A 67 -25.57 -6.82 17.19
N VAL A 68 -25.70 -5.98 16.16
CA VAL A 68 -26.55 -4.78 16.20
C VAL A 68 -28.02 -5.14 16.00
N PHE A 69 -28.31 -6.18 15.19
CA PHE A 69 -29.67 -6.62 14.89
C PHE A 69 -30.25 -7.61 15.92
N GLU A 70 -29.44 -8.26 16.77
CA GLU A 70 -29.92 -9.14 17.85
C GLU A 70 -30.41 -8.39 19.11
N LYS A 71 -30.35 -7.05 19.12
CA LYS A 71 -30.84 -6.21 20.24
C LYS A 71 -32.19 -5.52 20.00
N GLU A 72 -32.93 -5.92 18.97
CA GLU A 72 -34.37 -5.61 18.81
C GLU A 72 -35.22 -6.87 19.01
#